data_AF-A0AAV0XGS5-F1
#
_entry.id   AF-A0AAV0XGS5-F1
#
_cell.length_a   1.000
_cell.length_b   1.000
_cell.length_c   1.000
_cell.angle_alpha   90.00
_cell.angle_beta   90.00
_cell.angle_gamma   90.00
#
_symmetry.space_group_name_H-M   'P 1'
#
loop_
_entity.id
_entity.type
_entity.pdbx_description
1 polymer ?
#
loop_
_entity_poly.entity_id
_entity_poly.type
_entity_poly.pdbx_seq_one_letter_code
_entity_poly.pdbx_strand_id
1 'polypeptide(L)'
;MKIFECMAYLPLEKNDDAWLIIRSTAPDEVKLAEFNDYFVENWLDSVTISKEMWNCHNEKHRTNNIVEGWNHKFKTLVGRSHPSTWVLIEKLKITAAESDHRLLVALN
;
A
#
# COMPACT_ATOMS: atom_id res chain seq x y z
N MET A 1 8.46 12.17 -12.03
CA MET A 1 7.82 11.65 -10.80
C MET A 1 6.35 11.30 -11.01
N LYS A 2 5.45 12.25 -11.34
CA LYS A 2 4.00 11.99 -11.51
C LYS A 2 3.63 10.84 -12.46
N ILE A 3 4.41 10.62 -13.51
CA ILE A 3 4.15 9.55 -14.50
C ILE A 3 4.32 8.13 -13.91
N PHE A 4 5.27 7.93 -13.00
CA PHE A 4 5.46 6.62 -12.34
C PHE A 4 4.34 6.32 -11.34
N GLU A 5 3.82 7.36 -10.67
CA GLU A 5 2.65 7.23 -9.79
C GLU A 5 1.39 6.83 -10.59
N CYS A 6 1.27 7.26 -11.84
CA CYS A 6 0.16 6.86 -12.70
C CYS A 6 0.18 5.36 -13.04
N MET A 7 1.35 4.71 -13.05
CA MET A 7 1.45 3.26 -13.31
C MET A 7 0.71 2.44 -12.26
N ALA A 8 0.65 2.91 -11.01
CA ALA A 8 -0.15 2.27 -9.97
C ALA A 8 -1.63 2.16 -10.34
N TYR A 9 -2.14 3.01 -11.22
CA TYR A 9 -3.54 3.02 -11.61
C TYR A 9 -3.80 2.39 -12.99
N LEU A 10 -2.79 1.84 -13.65
CA LEU A 10 -2.95 1.09 -14.89
C LEU A 10 -3.31 -0.36 -14.61
N PRO A 11 -4.04 -1.02 -15.53
CA PRO A 11 -4.15 -2.48 -15.49
C PRO A 11 -2.77 -3.11 -15.36
N LEU A 12 -2.64 -4.14 -14.53
CA LEU A 12 -1.34 -4.73 -14.17
C LEU A 12 -0.55 -5.18 -15.40
N GLU A 13 -1.25 -5.75 -16.38
CA GLU A 13 -0.72 -6.22 -17.66
C GLU A 13 -0.18 -5.10 -18.55
N LYS A 14 -0.46 -3.83 -18.22
CA LYS A 14 0.00 -2.65 -18.97
C LYS A 14 1.20 -1.96 -18.32
N ASN A 15 1.65 -2.40 -17.14
CA ASN A 15 2.76 -1.74 -16.46
C ASN A 15 4.07 -1.86 -17.24
N ASP A 16 4.35 -3.00 -17.85
CA ASP A 16 5.61 -3.20 -18.60
C ASP A 16 5.60 -2.39 -19.91
N ASP A 17 4.48 -2.38 -20.63
CA ASP A 17 4.27 -1.52 -21.80
C ASP A 17 4.44 -0.04 -21.44
N ALA A 18 3.83 0.40 -20.33
CA ALA A 18 3.91 1.78 -19.87
C ALA A 18 5.35 2.15 -19.49
N TRP A 19 6.08 1.28 -18.81
CA TRP A 19 7.50 1.48 -18.49
C TRP A 19 8.33 1.71 -19.75
N LEU A 20 8.14 0.88 -20.79
CA LEU A 20 8.86 1.01 -22.06
C LEU A 20 8.58 2.35 -22.74
N ILE A 21 7.33 2.80 -22.76
CA ILE A 21 6.94 4.11 -23.31
C ILE A 21 7.62 5.25 -22.53
N ILE A 22 7.60 5.19 -21.19
CA ILE A 22 8.24 6.18 -20.33
C ILE A 22 9.74 6.25 -20.61
N ARG A 23 10.39 5.09 -20.71
CA ARG A 23 11.83 5.01 -21.02
C ARG A 23 12.17 5.55 -22.41
N SER A 24 11.33 5.31 -23.41
CA SER A 24 11.56 5.82 -24.77
C SER A 24 11.42 7.34 -24.91
N THR A 25 10.75 7.99 -23.97
CA THR A 25 10.49 9.45 -23.98
C THR A 25 11.32 10.21 -22.95
N ALA A 26 12.05 9.49 -22.09
CA ALA A 26 12.87 10.07 -21.05
C ALA A 26 14.18 10.67 -21.61
N PRO A 27 14.62 11.83 -21.10
CA PRO A 27 15.93 12.39 -21.45
C PRO A 27 17.06 11.50 -20.90
N ASP A 28 18.20 11.51 -21.59
CA ASP A 28 19.37 10.75 -21.17
C ASP A 28 20.16 11.55 -20.12
N GLU A 29 19.80 11.35 -18.85
CA GLU A 29 20.41 12.00 -17.69
C GLU A 29 20.88 10.98 -16.65
N VAL A 30 22.09 11.14 -16.14
CA VAL A 30 22.72 10.20 -15.18
C VAL A 30 21.87 9.98 -13.92
N LYS A 31 21.33 11.05 -13.33
CA LYS A 31 20.47 10.94 -12.14
C LYS A 31 19.14 10.24 -12.42
N LEU A 32 18.63 10.36 -13.65
CA LEU A 32 17.42 9.68 -14.07
C LEU A 32 17.68 8.19 -14.29
N ALA A 33 18.85 7.83 -14.81
CA ALA A 33 19.29 6.44 -14.91
C ALA A 33 19.35 5.78 -13.52
N GLU A 34 20.02 6.41 -12.54
CA GLU A 34 20.08 5.91 -11.16
C GLU A 34 18.68 5.71 -10.53
N PHE A 35 17.79 6.69 -10.72
CA PHE A 35 16.40 6.56 -10.25
C PHE A 35 15.66 5.41 -10.94
N ASN A 36 15.85 5.25 -12.25
CA ASN A 36 15.18 4.21 -13.01
C ASN A 36 15.64 2.82 -12.58
N ASP A 37 16.93 2.62 -12.35
CA ASP A 37 17.48 1.34 -11.89
C ASP A 37 16.91 0.98 -10.52
N TYR A 38 16.88 1.96 -9.59
CA TYR A 38 16.22 1.80 -8.31
C TYR A 38 14.74 1.43 -8.46
N PHE A 39 14.01 2.12 -9.33
CA PHE A 39 12.58 1.89 -9.52
C PHE A 39 12.30 0.48 -10.06
N VAL A 40 13.08 0.04 -11.06
CA VAL A 40 12.96 -1.31 -11.63
C VAL A 40 13.21 -2.35 -10.57
N GLU A 41 14.34 -2.28 -9.87
CA GLU A 41 14.74 -3.26 -8.87
C GLU A 41 13.74 -3.37 -7.70
N ASN A 42 13.19 -2.24 -7.25
CA ASN A 42 12.38 -2.20 -6.04
C ASN A 42 10.87 -2.35 -6.28
N TRP A 43 10.40 -2.04 -7.50
CA TRP A 43 8.95 -1.99 -7.79
C TRP A 43 8.51 -2.80 -8.99
N LEU A 44 9.26 -2.80 -10.11
CA LEU A 44 8.85 -3.54 -11.32
C LEU A 44 9.28 -5.01 -11.28
N ASP A 45 10.54 -5.26 -10.95
CA ASP A 45 11.17 -6.59 -10.98
C ASP A 45 11.52 -7.09 -9.57
N SER A 46 10.92 -6.49 -8.55
CA SER A 46 11.17 -6.83 -7.16
C SER A 46 10.72 -8.25 -6.84
N VAL A 47 11.62 -9.00 -6.21
CA VAL A 47 11.32 -10.34 -5.68
C VAL A 47 10.47 -10.26 -4.40
N THR A 48 10.49 -9.11 -3.71
CA THR A 48 9.83 -8.93 -2.40
C THR A 48 8.48 -8.24 -2.53
N ILE A 49 8.37 -7.26 -3.42
CA ILE A 49 7.17 -6.43 -3.59
C ILE A 49 6.60 -6.71 -4.97
N SER A 50 5.53 -7.51 -5.03
CA SER A 50 4.88 -7.82 -6.31
C SER A 50 4.09 -6.62 -6.84
N LYS A 51 3.82 -6.58 -8.15
CA LYS A 51 3.08 -5.49 -8.79
C LYS A 51 1.68 -5.35 -8.21
N GLU A 52 1.06 -6.45 -7.82
CA GLU A 52 -0.27 -6.50 -7.18
C GLU A 52 -0.28 -5.77 -5.83
N MET A 53 0.84 -5.72 -5.11
CA MET A 53 0.89 -5.11 -3.78
C MET A 53 0.80 -3.58 -3.81
N TRP A 54 1.29 -2.95 -4.88
CA TRP A 54 1.29 -1.49 -5.03
C TRP A 54 0.33 -0.98 -6.10
N ASN A 55 -0.22 -1.85 -6.94
CA ASN A 55 -1.21 -1.47 -7.92
C ASN A 55 -2.56 -1.15 -7.27
N CYS A 56 -3.15 -0.03 -7.67
CA CYS A 56 -4.41 0.52 -7.21
C CYS A 56 -5.46 0.64 -8.33
N HIS A 57 -5.29 -0.05 -9.47
CA HIS A 57 -6.17 0.10 -10.64
C HIS A 57 -7.64 -0.17 -10.30
N ASN A 58 -7.89 -1.24 -9.54
CA ASN A 58 -9.23 -1.66 -9.14
C ASN A 58 -9.64 -1.18 -7.74
N GLU A 59 -8.82 -0.35 -7.09
CA GLU A 59 -9.11 0.15 -5.76
C GLU A 59 -10.21 1.21 -5.81
N LYS A 60 -11.42 0.79 -5.39
CA LYS A 60 -12.61 1.66 -5.33
C LYS A 60 -12.53 2.65 -4.16
N HIS A 61 -11.85 2.26 -3.08
CA HIS A 61 -11.70 3.07 -1.87
C HIS A 61 -10.38 3.83 -1.90
N ARG A 62 -10.36 4.94 -2.64
CA ARG A 62 -9.16 5.80 -2.79
C ARG A 62 -8.85 6.67 -1.57
N THR A 63 -9.71 6.64 -0.55
CA THR A 63 -9.52 7.41 0.68
C THR A 63 -9.03 6.49 1.78
N ASN A 64 -7.94 6.87 2.42
CA ASN A 64 -7.39 6.21 3.61
C ASN A 64 -8.33 6.31 4.83
N ASN A 65 -9.53 6.90 4.70
CA ASN A 65 -10.54 7.07 5.75
C ASN A 65 -10.79 5.81 6.60
N ILE A 66 -10.85 4.62 5.98
CA ILE A 66 -11.05 3.36 6.71
C ILE A 66 -9.84 3.05 7.60
N VAL A 67 -8.64 3.21 7.03
CA VAL A 67 -7.37 2.99 7.74
C VAL A 67 -7.18 4.04 8.85
N GLU A 68 -7.47 5.31 8.57
CA GLU A 68 -7.44 6.40 9.54
C GLU A 68 -8.45 6.17 10.67
N GLY A 69 -9.67 5.76 10.34
CA GLY A 69 -10.71 5.44 11.32
C GLY A 69 -10.30 4.27 12.21
N TRP A 70 -9.74 3.20 11.62
CA TRP A 70 -9.22 2.07 12.39
C TRP A 70 -8.06 2.49 13.29
N ASN A 71 -7.08 3.23 12.77
CA ASN A 71 -5.93 3.73 13.54
C ASN A 71 -6.39 4.65 14.69
N HIS A 72 -7.37 5.51 14.46
CA HIS A 72 -7.94 6.38 15.48
C HIS A 72 -8.64 5.58 16.60
N LYS A 73 -9.46 4.59 16.23
CA LYS A 73 -10.09 3.67 17.18
C LYS A 73 -9.03 2.92 17.99
N PHE A 74 -8.03 2.35 17.31
CA PHE A 74 -6.97 1.57 17.95
C PHE A 74 -6.11 2.41 18.89
N LYS A 75 -5.75 3.63 18.48
CA LYS A 75 -5.05 4.60 19.34
C LYS A 75 -5.84 4.89 20.60
N THR A 76 -7.15 5.09 20.47
CA THR A 76 -8.06 5.30 21.61
C THR A 76 -8.10 4.07 22.53
N LEU A 77 -8.17 2.86 21.96
CA LEU A 77 -8.17 1.60 22.70
C LEU A 77 -6.85 1.35 23.46
N VAL A 78 -5.71 1.72 22.87
CA VAL A 78 -4.38 1.61 23.49
C VAL A 78 -4.21 2.64 24.61
N GLY A 79 -4.75 3.85 24.44
CA GLY A 79 -4.87 4.86 25.50
C GLY A 79 -3.54 5.44 26.00
N ARG A 80 -2.42 5.20 25.31
CA ARG A 80 -1.08 5.68 25.71
C ARG A 80 -0.13 5.85 24.52
N SER A 81 0.79 6.81 24.62
CA SER A 81 1.74 7.15 23.54
C SER A 81 2.86 6.11 23.34
N HIS A 82 3.33 5.48 24.43
CA HIS A 82 4.45 4.53 24.40
C HIS A 82 4.06 3.20 25.04
N PRO A 83 3.21 2.39 24.39
CA PRO A 83 2.87 1.09 24.90
C PRO A 83 4.04 0.10 24.75
N SER A 84 4.23 -0.74 25.76
CA SER A 84 5.02 -1.97 25.60
C SER A 84 4.41 -2.89 24.54
N THR A 85 5.25 -3.70 23.91
CA THR A 85 4.84 -4.69 22.89
C THR A 85 3.72 -5.61 23.41
N TRP A 86 3.78 -6.00 24.69
CA TRP A 86 2.74 -6.84 25.29
C TRP A 86 1.35 -6.19 25.23
N VAL A 87 1.24 -4.91 25.59
CA VAL A 87 -0.07 -4.25 25.55
C VAL A 87 -0.57 -4.04 24.13
N LEU A 88 0.34 -3.80 23.17
CA LEU A 88 -0.06 -3.76 21.76
C LEU A 88 -0.67 -5.10 21.33
N ILE A 89 -0.02 -6.23 21.67
CA ILE A 89 -0.53 -7.57 21.36
C ILE A 89 -1.91 -7.80 22.00
N GLU A 90 -2.09 -7.43 23.26
CA GLU A 90 -3.39 -7.54 23.94
C GLU A 90 -4.48 -6.73 23.24
N LYS A 91 -4.22 -5.46 22.92
CA LYS A 91 -5.21 -4.59 22.28
C LYS A 91 -5.52 -5.04 20.85
N LEU A 92 -4.54 -5.60 20.14
CA LEU A 92 -4.76 -6.21 18.82
C LEU A 92 -5.70 -7.41 18.91
N LYS A 93 -5.50 -8.30 19.90
CA LYS A 93 -6.40 -9.45 20.13
C LYS A 93 -7.83 -9.02 20.42
N ILE A 94 -8.03 -7.98 21.22
CA ILE A 94 -9.36 -7.41 21.50
C ILE A 94 -10.00 -6.89 20.20
N THR A 95 -9.25 -6.13 19.41
CA THR A 95 -9.75 -5.55 18.15
C THR A 95 -10.13 -6.63 17.13
N ALA A 96 -9.37 -7.73 17.07
CA ALA A 96 -9.67 -8.88 16.23
C ALA A 96 -10.99 -9.55 16.66
N ALA A 97 -11.14 -9.86 17.95
CA ALA A 97 -12.36 -10.50 18.48
C ALA A 97 -13.63 -9.63 18.25
N GLU A 98 -13.52 -8.30 18.40
CA GLU A 98 -14.63 -7.39 18.08
C GLU A 98 -15.00 -7.41 16.60
N SER A 99 -14.02 -7.55 15.72
CA SER A 99 -14.23 -7.59 14.27
C SER A 99 -14.91 -8.90 13.87
N ASP A 100 -14.47 -10.02 14.42
CA ASP A 100 -15.08 -11.33 14.19
C ASP A 100 -16.54 -11.36 14.66
N HIS A 101 -16.83 -10.81 15.83
CA HIS A 101 -18.20 -10.72 16.33
C HIS A 101 -19.11 -9.89 15.40
N ARG A 102 -18.61 -8.76 14.87
CA ARG A 102 -19.37 -7.92 13.93
C ARG A 102 -19.66 -8.64 12.62
N LEU A 103 -18.70 -9.42 12.11
CA LEU A 103 -18.90 -10.23 10.91
C LEU A 103 -19.97 -11.30 11.13
N LEU A 104 -19.93 -11.99 12.28
CA LEU A 104 -20.92 -13.01 12.63
C LEU A 104 -22.34 -12.43 12.78
N VAL A 105 -22.46 -11.21 13.30
CA VAL A 105 -23.77 -10.52 13.41
C VAL A 105 -24.26 -10.01 12.05
N ALA A 106 -23.37 -9.56 11.16
CA ALA A 106 -23.74 -9.06 9.84
C ALA A 106 -24.17 -10.17 8.84
N LEU A 107 -23.86 -11.43 9.16
CA LEU A 107 -24.16 -12.60 8.32
C LEU A 107 -25.40 -13.39 8.78
N ASN A 108 -26.05 -13.00 9.89
CA ASN A 108 -27.32 -13.52 10.39
C ASN A 108 -28.46 -12.51 10.18
#